data_AF-A0A7C3HG41-F1
#
_entry.id   AF-A0A7C3HG41-F1
#
_cell.length_a   1.000
_cell.length_b   1.000
_cell.length_c   1.000
_cell.angle_alpha   90.00
_cell.angle_beta   90.00
_cell.angle_gamma   90.00
#
_symmetry.space_group_name_H-M   'P 1'
#
loop_
_entity.id
_entity.type
_entity.pdbx_description
1 polymer ?
#
loop_
_entity_poly.entity_id
_entity_poly.type
_entity_poly.pdbx_seq_one_letter_code
_entity_poly.pdbx_strand_id
1 'polypeptide(L)'
;MVAPGAEDPRQVPPNQHYFFRKTFRVRGPVASAVCFISADDVARLYVNGRFVGQGPAPGYPQWYYFTRFDVTRFLVPDQVNVLAAHVYYQGLVNRVWVSGDGLTGLILQLVIRYRDGRCDTVVTDSTWRVLTCAAYSGEPTGYK
;
A
#
# COMPACT_ATOMS: atom_id res chain seq x y z
N MET A 1 -28.19 6.36 4.20
CA MET A 1 -28.66 7.10 3.01
C MET A 1 -28.52 8.58 3.35
N VAL A 2 -27.53 9.26 2.78
CA VAL A 2 -27.26 10.69 3.04
C VAL A 2 -28.11 11.51 2.07
N ALA A 3 -28.72 12.59 2.56
CA ALA A 3 -29.59 13.46 1.76
C ALA A 3 -28.83 14.12 0.60
N PRO A 4 -29.49 14.37 -0.55
CA PRO A 4 -28.85 15.05 -1.68
C PRO A 4 -28.41 16.46 -1.29
N GLY A 5 -27.13 16.77 -1.44
CA GLY A 5 -26.54 18.08 -1.16
C GLY A 5 -25.74 18.19 0.14
N ALA A 6 -25.70 17.16 0.98
CA ALA A 6 -24.73 17.08 2.08
C ALA A 6 -23.48 16.34 1.60
N GLU A 7 -22.30 16.94 1.74
CA GLU A 7 -21.03 16.23 1.58
C GLU A 7 -21.03 15.03 2.54
N ASP A 8 -20.92 13.82 1.99
CA ASP A 8 -20.76 12.64 2.83
C ASP A 8 -19.38 12.75 3.48
N PRO A 9 -19.25 12.81 4.82
CA PRO A 9 -17.95 12.92 5.49
C PRO A 9 -17.02 11.72 5.25
N ARG A 10 -17.51 10.68 4.55
CA ARG A 10 -16.74 9.55 4.04
C ARG A 10 -16.18 9.77 2.62
N GLN A 11 -16.49 10.87 1.95
CA GLN A 11 -15.93 11.16 0.63
C GLN A 11 -14.49 11.66 0.76
N VAL A 12 -13.55 10.74 0.57
CA VAL A 12 -12.18 11.10 0.21
C VAL A 12 -12.23 11.79 -1.15
N PRO A 13 -11.70 13.04 -1.30
CA PRO A 13 -11.67 13.69 -2.61
C PRO A 13 -10.86 12.86 -3.61
N PRO A 14 -11.00 13.08 -4.92
CA PRO A 14 -10.16 12.38 -5.88
C PRO A 14 -8.71 12.89 -5.82
N ASN A 15 -7.80 12.17 -6.47
CA ASN A 15 -6.37 12.47 -6.53
C ASN A 15 -5.71 12.63 -5.15
N GLN A 16 -5.85 11.64 -4.27
CA GLN A 16 -5.25 11.65 -2.94
C GLN A 16 -4.05 10.74 -2.86
N HIS A 17 -3.04 11.21 -2.14
CA HIS A 17 -1.76 10.54 -2.00
C HIS A 17 -1.44 10.34 -0.52
N TYR A 18 -1.13 9.12 -0.14
CA TYR A 18 -0.80 8.77 1.25
C TYR A 18 0.53 8.04 1.32
N PHE A 19 1.37 8.44 2.27
CA PHE A 19 2.62 7.77 2.57
C PHE A 19 2.48 6.96 3.86
N PHE A 20 2.64 5.66 3.74
CA PHE A 20 2.66 4.71 4.84
C PHE A 20 4.10 4.32 5.14
N ARG A 21 4.47 4.21 6.42
CA ARG A 21 5.81 3.78 6.82
C ARG A 21 5.79 2.94 8.10
N LYS A 22 6.55 1.86 8.11
CA LYS A 22 6.83 1.05 9.29
C LYS A 22 8.30 0.64 9.36
N THR A 23 8.84 0.69 10.57
CA THR A 23 10.15 0.14 10.89
C THR A 23 10.00 -1.21 11.60
N PHE A 24 10.88 -2.15 11.30
CA PHE A 24 10.90 -3.48 11.92
C PHE A 24 12.34 -3.98 11.97
N ARG A 25 12.65 -4.91 12.88
CA ARG A 25 14.01 -5.45 13.01
C ARG A 25 14.11 -6.81 12.33
N VAL A 26 15.12 -6.97 11.47
CA VAL A 26 15.50 -8.28 10.90
C VAL A 26 16.56 -8.88 11.82
N ARG A 27 16.34 -10.10 12.33
CA ARG A 27 17.08 -10.67 13.46
C ARG A 27 18.04 -11.80 13.07
N GLY A 28 18.60 -11.71 11.87
CA GLY A 28 19.62 -12.63 11.38
C GLY A 28 19.61 -12.77 9.86
N PRO A 29 20.43 -13.69 9.32
CA PRO A 29 20.52 -13.95 7.89
C PRO A 29 19.19 -14.43 7.30
N VAL A 30 18.69 -13.70 6.29
CA VAL A 30 17.44 -14.01 5.60
C VAL A 30 17.68 -15.08 4.52
N ALA A 31 16.83 -16.10 4.49
CA ALA A 31 16.78 -17.11 3.43
C ALA A 31 15.81 -16.69 2.31
N SER A 32 14.63 -16.20 2.67
CA SER A 32 13.69 -15.58 1.74
C SER A 32 12.80 -14.56 2.45
N ALA A 33 12.34 -13.54 1.72
CA ALA A 33 11.36 -12.60 2.19
C ALA A 33 10.36 -12.25 1.09
N VAL A 34 9.08 -12.46 1.35
CA VAL A 34 8.00 -12.25 0.38
C VAL A 34 6.98 -11.27 0.96
N CYS A 35 6.72 -10.21 0.20
CA CYS A 35 5.73 -9.20 0.53
C CYS A 35 4.47 -9.39 -0.33
N PHE A 36 3.32 -9.46 0.32
CA PHE A 36 2.00 -9.41 -0.31
C PHE A 36 1.40 -8.04 -0.03
N ILE A 37 0.93 -7.35 -1.07
CA ILE A 37 0.39 -5.99 -0.95
C ILE A 37 -0.88 -5.86 -1.78
N SER A 38 -1.89 -5.22 -1.19
CA SER A 38 -3.05 -4.70 -1.89
C SER A 38 -3.36 -3.31 -1.35
N ALA A 39 -4.04 -2.49 -2.15
CA ALA A 39 -4.36 -1.12 -1.84
C ALA A 39 -5.57 -0.69 -2.64
N ASP A 40 -6.20 0.39 -2.17
CA ASP A 40 -7.26 1.07 -2.87
C ASP A 40 -6.81 2.53 -3.13
N ASP A 41 -6.46 2.93 -4.35
CA ASP A 41 -6.56 2.16 -5.61
C ASP A 41 -5.28 1.37 -5.94
N VAL A 42 -4.11 1.96 -5.64
CA VAL A 42 -2.80 1.36 -5.96
C VAL A 42 -1.73 1.82 -4.98
N ALA A 43 -0.76 0.95 -4.71
CA ALA A 43 0.40 1.25 -3.90
C ALA A 43 1.71 0.99 -4.65
N ARG A 44 2.68 1.90 -4.46
CA ARG A 44 4.09 1.69 -4.77
C ARG A 44 4.83 1.25 -3.52
N LEU A 45 5.51 0.11 -3.57
CA LEU A 45 6.26 -0.45 -2.44
C LEU A 45 7.74 -0.05 -2.49
N TYR A 46 8.26 0.35 -1.34
CA TYR A 46 9.66 0.65 -1.12
C TYR A 46 10.17 -0.12 0.11
N VAL A 47 11.38 -0.66 0.01
CA VAL A 47 12.08 -1.30 1.13
C VAL A 47 13.44 -0.64 1.28
N ASN A 48 13.71 -0.11 2.48
CA ASN A 48 14.94 0.64 2.79
C ASN A 48 15.23 1.76 1.76
N GLY A 49 14.17 2.49 1.37
CA GLY A 49 14.25 3.59 0.40
C GLY A 49 14.36 3.17 -1.06
N ARG A 50 14.48 1.87 -1.37
CA ARG A 50 14.59 1.36 -2.73
C ARG A 50 13.22 0.92 -3.24
N PHE A 51 12.87 1.34 -4.46
CA PHE A 51 11.63 0.93 -5.12
C PHE A 51 11.66 -0.57 -5.43
N VAL A 52 10.57 -1.26 -5.10
CA VAL A 52 10.37 -2.69 -5.34
C VAL A 52 9.46 -2.92 -6.55
N GLY A 53 8.31 -2.24 -6.57
CA GLY A 53 7.27 -2.43 -7.57
C GLY A 53 5.97 -1.72 -7.19
N GLN A 54 4.93 -1.85 -8.03
CA GLN A 54 3.60 -1.33 -7.76
C GLN A 54 2.53 -2.42 -7.89
N GLY A 55 1.46 -2.27 -7.13
CA GLY A 55 0.28 -3.13 -7.19
C GLY A 55 -0.83 -2.63 -6.25
N PRO A 56 -2.02 -3.24 -6.28
CA PRO A 56 -2.38 -4.36 -7.13
C PRO A 56 -2.58 -3.96 -8.60
N ALA A 57 -2.79 -4.96 -9.48
CA ALA A 57 -3.40 -4.69 -10.77
C ALA A 57 -4.84 -4.20 -10.55
N PRO A 58 -5.37 -3.33 -11.42
CA PRO A 58 -6.74 -2.86 -11.28
C PRO A 58 -7.73 -4.03 -11.29
N GLY A 59 -8.74 -3.95 -10.43
CA GLY A 59 -9.75 -4.98 -10.23
C GLY A 59 -11.10 -4.36 -9.90
N TYR A 60 -12.13 -5.19 -9.91
CA TYR A 60 -13.46 -4.77 -9.48
C TYR A 60 -13.57 -4.83 -7.94
N PRO A 61 -14.43 -4.02 -7.29
CA PRO A 61 -14.59 -4.02 -5.84
C PRO A 61 -15.00 -5.38 -5.26
N GLN A 62 -15.62 -6.26 -6.05
CA GLN A 62 -15.96 -7.63 -5.63
C GLN A 62 -14.76 -8.59 -5.65
N TRP A 63 -13.64 -8.19 -6.29
CA TRP A 63 -12.47 -9.03 -6.57
C TRP A 63 -11.17 -8.22 -6.44
N TYR A 64 -10.79 -7.89 -5.21
CA TYR A 64 -9.52 -7.21 -4.95
C TYR A 64 -8.34 -8.17 -5.19
N TYR A 65 -7.46 -7.77 -6.10
CA TYR A 65 -6.18 -8.45 -6.30
C TYR A 65 -5.17 -8.04 -5.23
N PHE A 66 -4.14 -8.87 -5.06
CA PHE A 66 -2.93 -8.51 -4.35
C PHE A 66 -1.72 -8.84 -5.22
N THR A 67 -0.63 -8.13 -5.03
CA THR A 67 0.64 -8.39 -5.71
C THR A 67 1.63 -9.02 -4.75
N ARG A 68 2.37 -10.01 -5.25
CA ARG A 68 3.44 -10.70 -4.53
C ARG A 68 4.80 -10.20 -5.03
N PHE A 69 5.64 -9.72 -4.12
CA PHE A 69 7.01 -9.30 -4.40
C PHE A 69 8.01 -10.12 -3.60
N ASP A 70 9.06 -10.60 -4.26
CA ASP A 70 10.26 -11.08 -3.57
C ASP A 70 11.10 -9.87 -3.15
N VAL A 71 11.23 -9.67 -1.84
CA VAL A 71 11.97 -8.54 -1.24
C VAL A 71 13.24 -9.01 -0.53
N THR A 72 13.66 -10.26 -0.71
CA THR A 72 14.80 -10.87 0.00
C THR A 72 16.05 -10.00 -0.10
N ARG A 73 16.40 -9.56 -1.31
CA ARG A 73 17.61 -8.75 -1.59
C ARG A 73 17.56 -7.31 -1.08
N PHE A 74 16.41 -6.87 -0.58
CA PHE A 74 16.22 -5.51 -0.08
C PHE A 74 16.38 -5.42 1.44
N LEU A 75 16.32 -6.55 2.17
CA LEU A 75 16.46 -6.59 3.61
C LEU A 75 17.93 -6.65 4.02
N VAL A 76 18.25 -5.96 5.12
CA VAL A 76 19.57 -5.96 5.75
C VAL A 76 19.50 -6.74 7.06
N PRO A 77 20.22 -7.87 7.20
CA PRO A 77 20.29 -8.64 8.44
C PRO A 77 20.74 -7.82 9.64
N ASP A 78 20.26 -8.21 10.82
CA ASP A 78 20.66 -7.68 12.14
C ASP A 78 20.45 -6.16 12.35
N GLN A 79 19.66 -5.54 11.48
CA GLN A 79 19.39 -4.10 11.47
C GLN A 79 17.89 -3.78 11.49
N VAL A 80 17.58 -2.53 11.81
CA VAL A 80 16.25 -1.97 11.60
C VAL A 80 16.07 -1.69 10.11
N ASN A 81 15.02 -2.25 9.54
CA ASN A 81 14.62 -2.10 8.16
C ASN A 81 13.34 -1.25 8.10
N VAL A 82 13.08 -0.69 6.93
CA VAL A 82 11.93 0.20 6.66
C VAL A 82 11.11 -0.36 5.52
N LEU A 83 9.82 -0.55 5.76
CA LEU A 83 8.80 -0.65 4.71
C LEU A 83 8.16 0.72 4.54
N ALA A 84 8.02 1.15 3.29
CA ALA A 84 7.25 2.33 2.94
C ALA A 84 6.35 2.04 1.74
N ALA A 85 5.16 2.63 1.73
CA ALA A 85 4.23 2.53 0.63
C ALA A 85 3.68 3.91 0.28
N HIS A 86 3.65 4.23 -1.01
CA HIS A 86 2.91 5.37 -1.53
C HIS A 86 1.61 4.84 -2.12
N VAL A 87 0.50 5.09 -1.42
CA VAL A 87 -0.86 4.80 -1.91
C VAL A 87 -1.38 5.99 -2.68
N TYR A 88 -1.93 5.72 -3.84
CA TYR A 88 -2.63 6.68 -4.67
C TYR A 88 -4.09 6.26 -4.77
N TYR A 89 -4.98 7.16 -4.35
CA TYR A 89 -6.41 7.08 -4.54
C TYR A 89 -6.79 7.97 -5.72
N GLN A 90 -7.26 7.36 -6.79
CA GLN A 90 -7.61 8.06 -8.02
C GLN A 90 -8.96 8.78 -7.84
N GLY A 91 -9.93 8.10 -7.23
CA GLY A 91 -11.19 8.67 -6.75
C GLY A 91 -12.29 8.89 -7.80
N LEU A 92 -12.11 8.40 -9.03
CA LEU A 92 -13.09 8.45 -10.11
C LEU A 92 -13.20 7.09 -10.82
N VAL A 93 -14.36 6.83 -11.43
CA VAL A 93 -14.53 5.67 -12.30
C VAL A 93 -14.01 5.99 -13.70
N ASN A 94 -13.15 5.14 -14.25
CA ASN A 94 -12.73 5.19 -15.66
C ASN A 94 -12.50 3.77 -16.21
N ARG A 95 -11.83 3.64 -17.36
CA ARG A 95 -11.60 2.34 -18.01
C ARG A 95 -10.69 1.41 -17.21
N VAL A 96 -9.88 1.96 -16.32
CA VAL A 96 -8.88 1.23 -15.53
C VAL A 96 -9.31 1.13 -14.08
N TRP A 97 -9.83 2.21 -13.51
CA TRP A 97 -10.14 2.33 -12.09
C TRP A 97 -11.65 2.26 -11.84
N VAL A 98 -12.04 1.39 -10.91
CA VAL A 98 -13.40 1.35 -10.34
C VAL A 98 -13.31 1.92 -8.93
N SER A 99 -13.06 3.23 -8.87
CA SER A 99 -12.84 4.02 -7.64
C SER A 99 -14.08 4.86 -7.32
N GLY A 100 -13.92 5.92 -6.50
CA GLY A 100 -14.95 6.93 -6.26
C GLY A 100 -16.00 6.56 -5.21
N ASP A 101 -15.75 5.51 -4.44
CA ASP A 101 -16.55 5.11 -3.27
C ASP A 101 -16.15 5.84 -1.97
N GLY A 102 -15.16 6.74 -2.03
CA GLY A 102 -14.60 7.46 -0.90
C GLY A 102 -13.73 6.62 0.02
N LEU A 103 -13.35 5.40 -0.36
CA LEU A 103 -12.55 4.50 0.47
C LEU A 103 -11.13 4.40 -0.07
N THR A 104 -10.15 4.42 0.82
CA THR A 104 -8.75 4.19 0.47
C THR A 104 -8.06 3.44 1.60
N GLY A 105 -7.09 2.60 1.25
CA GLY A 105 -6.41 1.78 2.25
C GLY A 105 -5.19 1.07 1.72
N LEU A 106 -4.44 0.51 2.66
CA LEU A 106 -3.30 -0.36 2.41
C LEU A 106 -3.44 -1.61 3.27
N ILE A 107 -3.28 -2.77 2.66
CA ILE A 107 -3.06 -4.02 3.37
C ILE A 107 -1.75 -4.66 2.88
N LEU A 108 -0.90 -5.04 3.82
CA LEU A 108 0.41 -5.59 3.51
C LEU A 108 0.78 -6.67 4.53
N GLN A 109 1.34 -7.77 4.03
CA GLN A 109 1.97 -8.80 4.84
C GLN A 109 3.34 -9.16 4.24
N LEU A 110 4.40 -8.93 5.02
CA LEU A 110 5.75 -9.41 4.74
C LEU A 110 6.03 -10.66 5.56
N VAL A 111 6.39 -11.75 4.91
CA VAL A 111 6.84 -12.99 5.54
C VAL A 111 8.35 -13.13 5.32
N ILE A 112 9.11 -13.24 6.41
CA ILE A 112 10.57 -13.40 6.42
C ILE A 112 10.88 -14.80 6.93
N ARG A 113 11.65 -15.56 6.16
CA ARG A 113 12.21 -16.86 6.57
C ARG A 113 13.70 -16.70 6.75
N TYR A 114 14.21 -17.03 7.93
CA TYR A 114 15.63 -16.96 8.26
C TYR A 114 16.35 -18.28 7.90
N ARG A 115 17.68 -18.21 7.75
CA ARG A 115 18.50 -19.40 7.46
C ARG A 115 18.55 -20.42 8.60
N ASP A 116 18.25 -20.00 9.82
CA ASP A 116 18.18 -20.85 11.02
C ASP A 116 16.80 -21.50 11.24
N GLY A 117 15.87 -21.32 10.28
CA GLY A 117 14.52 -21.88 10.33
C GLY A 117 13.48 -21.01 11.03
N ARG A 118 13.87 -19.92 11.71
CA ARG A 118 12.90 -18.97 12.29
C ARG A 118 12.11 -18.25 11.19
N CYS A 119 10.93 -17.75 11.55
CA CYS A 119 10.11 -16.91 10.68
C CYS A 119 9.61 -15.68 11.44
N ASP A 120 9.61 -14.52 10.78
CA ASP A 120 8.96 -13.29 11.26
C ASP A 120 7.91 -12.84 10.24
N THR A 121 6.82 -12.24 10.73
CA THR A 121 5.79 -11.62 9.90
C THR A 121 5.60 -10.16 10.29
N VAL A 122 5.56 -9.27 9.31
CA VAL A 122 5.25 -7.85 9.50
C VAL A 122 3.96 -7.54 8.75
N VAL A 123 2.94 -7.05 9.46
CA VAL A 123 1.63 -6.73 8.89
C VAL A 123 1.30 -5.24 8.99
N THR A 124 0.37 -4.79 8.15
CA THR A 124 -0.42 -3.57 8.37
C THR A 124 -1.20 -3.66 9.67
N ASP A 125 -1.03 -2.66 10.52
CA ASP A 125 -1.68 -2.52 11.83
C ASP A 125 -1.65 -1.04 12.25
N SER A 126 -2.14 -0.73 13.44
CA SER A 126 -2.21 0.64 13.99
C SER A 126 -0.84 1.27 14.32
N THR A 127 0.26 0.52 14.24
CA THR A 127 1.61 1.06 14.52
C THR A 127 2.25 1.71 13.29
N TRP A 128 1.64 1.57 12.11
CA TRP A 128 2.09 2.27 10.91
C TRP A 128 1.90 3.77 11.04
N ARG A 129 2.89 4.53 10.57
CA ARG A 129 2.76 5.97 10.41
C ARG A 129 2.17 6.28 9.05
N VAL A 130 1.25 7.24 8.99
CA VAL A 130 0.58 7.67 7.76
C VAL A 130 0.71 9.18 7.63
N LEU A 131 0.97 9.65 6.41
CA LEU A 131 1.02 11.06 6.06
C LEU A 131 0.23 11.29 4.78
N THR A 132 -0.71 12.23 4.79
CA THR A 132 -1.32 12.76 3.55
C THR A 132 -0.30 13.63 2.83
N CYS A 133 -0.09 13.37 1.54
CA CYS A 133 0.90 14.05 0.72
C CYS A 133 0.24 15.05 -0.24
N ALA A 134 0.41 16.34 0.03
CA ALA A 134 -0.08 17.43 -0.80
C ALA A 134 0.89 17.85 -1.93
N ALA A 135 2.00 17.14 -2.12
CA ALA A 135 3.00 17.49 -3.12
C ALA A 135 2.58 17.10 -4.56
N TYR A 136 1.56 16.24 -4.70
CA TYR A 136 1.01 15.85 -5.98
C TYR A 136 -0.17 16.74 -6.34
N SER A 137 -0.26 17.14 -7.61
CA SER A 137 -1.31 17.99 -8.16
C SER A 137 -1.71 17.49 -9.55
N GLY A 138 -2.85 17.93 -10.04
CA GLY A 138 -3.41 17.55 -11.33
C GLY A 138 -4.87 17.11 -11.23
N GLU A 139 -5.53 17.08 -12.38
CA GLU A 139 -6.93 16.65 -12.47
C GLU A 139 -7.00 15.16 -12.85
N PRO A 140 -7.64 14.31 -12.04
CA PRO A 140 -7.86 12.91 -12.39
C PRO A 140 -8.90 12.80 -13.50
N THR A 141 -8.72 11.84 -14.41
CA THR A 141 -9.67 11.58 -15.50
C THR A 141 -10.68 10.51 -15.12
N GLY A 142 -11.97 10.83 -15.26
CA GLY A 142 -13.09 9.94 -15.00
C GLY A 142 -14.15 10.03 -16.10
N TYR A 143 -15.08 9.09 -16.10
CA TYR A 143 -16.33 9.25 -16.83
C TYR A 143 -17.17 10.38 -16.19
N LYS A 144 -18.02 11.02 -16.99
CA LYS A 144 -18.99 12.02 -16.54
C LYS A 144 -20.30 11.36 -16.14
#